data_AF-A0A424YB34-F1
#
_entry.id   AF-A0A424YB34-F1
#
_cell.length_a   1.000
_cell.length_b   1.000
_cell.length_c   1.000
_cell.angle_alpha   90.00
_cell.angle_beta   90.00
_cell.angle_gamma   90.00
#
_symmetry.space_group_name_H-M   'P 1'
#
loop_
_entity.id
_entity.type
_entity.pdbx_description
1 polymer ?
#
loop_
_entity_poly.entity_id
_entity_poly.type
_entity_poly.pdbx_seq_one_letter_code
_entity_poly.pdbx_strand_id
1 'polypeptide(L)'
;MRLVLTLIFLLMISLVLVATVAEMPTFGDIENPTNNEVPQRYIEGAVEETGAVNVIASIIIDYRAFDTLGEATVLFVAIAAAMATLKGH
;
A
#
# COMPACT_ATOMS: atom_id res chain seq x y z
N MET A 1 27.46 21.39 9.30
CA MET A 1 26.88 20.54 10.38
C MET A 1 25.52 19.96 10.02
N ARG A 2 24.53 20.75 9.55
CA ARG A 2 23.19 20.24 9.19
C ARG A 2 23.20 19.09 8.17
N LEU A 3 23.90 19.26 7.04
CA LEU A 3 24.00 18.21 6.01
C LEU A 3 24.61 16.91 6.54
N VAL A 4 25.66 17.01 7.36
CA VAL A 4 26.32 15.85 7.95
C VAL A 4 25.36 15.10 8.89
N LEU A 5 24.62 15.82 9.74
CA LEU A 5 23.59 15.21 10.59
C LEU A 5 22.46 14.56 9.78
N THR A 6 22.00 15.21 8.70
CA THR A 6 21.00 14.63 7.79
C THR A 6 21.49 13.35 7.14
N LEU A 7 22.73 13.33 6.63
CA LEU A 7 23.31 12.14 6.00
C LEU A 7 23.47 10.98 6.97
N ILE A 8 23.94 11.26 8.21
CA ILE A 8 24.02 10.25 9.25
C ILE A 8 22.63 9.68 9.55
N PHE A 9 21.62 10.54 9.68
CA PHE A 9 20.25 10.09 9.96
C PHE A 9 19.67 9.22 8.83
N LEU A 10 19.85 9.64 7.56
CA LEU A 10 19.42 8.86 6.40
C LEU A 10 20.15 7.52 6.32
N LEU A 11 21.45 7.49 6.61
CA LEU A 11 22.23 6.26 6.65
C LEU A 11 21.70 5.30 7.73
N MET A 12 21.41 5.82 8.92
CA MET A 12 20.84 5.03 10.01
C MET A 12 19.49 4.41 9.63
N ILE A 13 18.56 5.20 9.04
CA ILE A 13 17.28 4.68 8.55
C ILE A 13 17.51 3.61 7.48
N SER A 14 18.41 3.88 6.53
CA SER A 14 18.69 2.95 5.43
C SER A 14 19.24 1.62 5.93
N LEU A 15 20.15 1.66 6.92
CA LEU A 15 20.71 0.45 7.55
C LEU A 15 19.62 -0.37 8.24
N VAL A 16 18.70 0.28 8.97
CA VAL A 16 17.56 -0.40 9.60
C VAL A 16 16.68 -1.05 8.54
N LEU A 17 16.32 -0.33 7.47
CA LEU A 17 15.48 -0.87 6.39
C LEU A 17 16.15 -2.06 5.69
N VAL A 18 17.44 -1.96 5.36
CA VAL A 18 18.18 -3.07 4.73
C VAL A 18 18.25 -4.27 5.66
N ALA A 19 18.51 -4.07 6.96
CA ALA A 19 18.50 -5.16 7.93
C ALA A 19 17.12 -5.84 8.00
N THR A 20 16.02 -5.08 7.98
CA THR A 20 14.68 -5.67 7.99
C THR A 20 14.37 -6.47 6.73
N VAL A 21 14.83 -6.02 5.56
CA VAL A 21 14.65 -6.75 4.29
C VAL A 21 15.50 -8.02 4.27
N ALA A 22 16.71 -7.98 4.84
CA ALA A 22 17.58 -9.15 4.93
C ALA A 22 17.00 -10.29 5.79
N GLU A 23 16.15 -9.95 6.77
CA GLU A 23 15.44 -10.90 7.65
C GLU A 23 14.06 -11.31 7.11
N MET A 24 13.66 -10.86 5.92
CA MET A 24 12.37 -11.26 5.35
C MET A 24 12.35 -12.76 5.01
N PRO A 25 11.18 -13.43 5.15
CA PRO A 25 11.03 -14.82 4.75
C PRO A 25 11.40 -15.06 3.27
N THR A 26 11.91 -16.24 2.96
CA THR A 26 12.31 -16.62 1.60
C THR A 26 11.11 -16.62 0.65
N PHE A 27 11.30 -16.05 -0.53
CA PHE A 27 10.23 -15.97 -1.53
C PHE A 27 9.72 -17.37 -1.94
N GLY A 28 8.40 -17.55 -1.92
CA GLY A 28 7.75 -18.78 -2.37
C GLY A 28 7.73 -19.93 -1.36
N ASP A 29 8.25 -19.74 -0.14
CA ASP A 29 8.09 -20.72 0.93
C ASP A 29 6.60 -20.84 1.31
N ILE A 30 6.15 -22.08 1.51
CA ILE A 30 4.77 -22.42 1.87
C ILE A 30 4.50 -22.03 3.33
N GLU A 31 5.51 -22.09 4.19
CA GLU A 31 5.41 -21.72 5.61
C GLU A 31 5.53 -20.20 5.83
N ASN A 32 5.56 -19.41 4.75
CA ASN A 32 5.59 -17.96 4.86
C ASN A 32 4.32 -17.44 5.57
N PRO A 33 4.47 -16.47 6.49
CA PRO A 33 3.34 -15.91 7.25
C PRO A 33 2.31 -15.18 6.36
N THR A 34 2.68 -14.85 5.12
CA THR A 34 1.79 -14.29 4.12
C THR A 34 0.77 -15.29 3.58
N ASN A 35 1.05 -16.60 3.68
CA ASN A 35 0.16 -17.68 3.25
C ASN A 35 -0.84 -17.99 4.36
N ASN A 36 -1.78 -17.08 4.57
CA ASN A 36 -2.79 -17.16 5.63
C ASN A 36 -4.22 -17.19 5.07
N GLU A 37 -5.21 -17.10 5.95
CA GLU A 37 -6.62 -17.17 5.61
C GLU A 37 -7.10 -16.00 4.72
N VAL A 38 -6.41 -14.86 4.74
CA VAL A 38 -6.83 -13.66 4.00
C VAL A 38 -6.67 -13.83 2.48
N PRO A 39 -5.47 -14.11 1.93
CA PRO A 39 -5.34 -14.38 0.49
C PRO A 39 -6.10 -15.64 0.09
N GLN A 40 -6.20 -16.65 0.96
CA GLN A 40 -7.02 -17.83 0.68
C GLN A 40 -8.49 -17.43 0.43
N ARG A 41 -9.08 -16.64 1.33
CA ARG A 41 -10.46 -16.15 1.19
C ARG A 41 -10.63 -15.27 -0.04
N TYR A 42 -9.68 -14.39 -0.35
CA TYR A 42 -9.75 -13.58 -1.56
C TYR A 42 -9.70 -14.42 -2.83
N ILE A 43 -8.89 -15.49 -2.87
CA ILE A 43 -8.78 -16.34 -4.06
C ILE A 43 -10.01 -17.24 -4.22
N GLU A 44 -10.46 -17.86 -3.14
CA GLU A 44 -11.53 -18.86 -3.17
C GLU A 44 -12.94 -18.23 -3.15
N GLY A 45 -13.13 -17.16 -2.38
CA GLY A 45 -14.43 -16.54 -2.11
C GLY A 45 -14.77 -15.32 -2.95
N ALA A 46 -13.83 -14.73 -3.70
CA ALA A 46 -14.05 -13.45 -4.40
C ALA A 46 -15.30 -13.44 -5.29
N VAL A 47 -15.49 -14.49 -6.11
CA VAL A 47 -16.61 -14.54 -7.05
C VAL A 47 -17.95 -14.64 -6.32
N GLU A 48 -18.03 -15.45 -5.27
CA GLU A 48 -19.25 -15.64 -4.49
C GLU A 48 -19.61 -14.39 -3.66
N GLU A 49 -18.61 -13.75 -3.06
CA GLU A 49 -18.80 -12.64 -2.12
C GLU A 49 -18.98 -11.29 -2.82
N THR A 50 -18.40 -11.11 -4.01
CA THR A 50 -18.38 -9.82 -4.72
C THR A 50 -19.00 -9.86 -6.11
N GLY A 51 -19.16 -11.05 -6.70
CA GLY A 51 -19.60 -11.22 -8.09
C GLY A 51 -18.54 -10.88 -9.15
N ALA A 52 -17.38 -10.37 -8.74
CA ALA A 52 -16.29 -10.03 -9.66
C ALA A 52 -15.43 -11.27 -9.96
N VAL A 53 -15.28 -11.58 -11.25
CA VAL A 53 -14.38 -12.65 -11.73
C VAL A 53 -12.90 -12.24 -11.60
N ASN A 54 -12.62 -10.94 -11.52
CA ASN A 54 -11.27 -10.42 -11.32
C ASN A 54 -11.00 -10.24 -9.82
N VAL A 55 -10.15 -11.11 -9.27
CA VAL A 55 -9.76 -11.11 -7.84
C VAL A 55 -9.09 -9.80 -7.39
N ILE A 56 -8.40 -9.09 -8.28
CA ILE A 56 -7.78 -7.82 -7.91
C ILE A 56 -8.85 -6.74 -7.78
N ALA A 57 -9.82 -6.73 -8.70
CA ALA A 57 -10.94 -5.79 -8.65
C ALA A 57 -11.81 -6.03 -7.41
N SER A 58 -12.11 -7.29 -7.07
CA SER A 58 -12.86 -7.63 -5.85
C SER A 58 -12.12 -7.17 -4.59
N ILE A 59 -10.78 -7.23 -4.57
CA ILE A 59 -10.01 -6.74 -3.42
C ILE A 59 -10.12 -5.22 -3.30
N ILE A 60 -9.83 -4.47 -4.35
CA ILE A 60 -9.70 -3.00 -4.24
C ILE A 60 -11.05 -2.27 -4.21
N ILE A 61 -12.09 -2.79 -4.88
CA ILE A 61 -13.41 -2.14 -4.97
C ILE A 61 -14.41 -2.67 -3.95
N ASP A 62 -14.28 -3.92 -3.50
CA ASP A 62 -15.24 -4.52 -2.56
C ASP A 62 -14.61 -4.77 -1.19
N TYR A 63 -13.64 -5.67 -1.05
CA TYR A 63 -13.07 -6.02 0.26
C TYR A 63 -12.35 -4.86 0.96
N ARG A 64 -11.61 -4.05 0.20
CA ARG A 64 -10.82 -2.91 0.66
C ARG A 64 -11.28 -1.60 0.01
N ALA A 65 -12.58 -1.52 -0.30
CA ALA A 65 -13.22 -0.35 -0.91
C ALA A 65 -12.89 0.96 -0.20
N PHE A 66 -12.74 0.93 1.13
CA PHE A 66 -12.47 2.11 1.94
C PHE A 66 -11.07 2.70 1.69
N ASP A 67 -10.07 1.86 1.43
CA ASP A 67 -8.72 2.32 1.09
C ASP A 67 -8.75 3.06 -0.26
N THR A 68 -9.42 2.50 -1.27
CA THR A 68 -9.56 3.12 -2.60
C THR A 68 -10.48 4.36 -2.57
N LEU A 69 -11.50 4.41 -1.71
CA LEU A 69 -12.26 5.64 -1.46
C LEU A 69 -11.37 6.74 -0.86
N GLY A 70 -10.46 6.35 0.05
CA GLY A 70 -9.42 7.23 0.58
C GLY A 70 -8.51 7.77 -0.53
N GLU A 71 -8.01 6.90 -1.41
CA GLU A 71 -7.20 7.29 -2.58
C GLU A 71 -7.95 8.29 -3.48
N ALA A 72 -9.21 8.00 -3.82
CA ALA A 72 -10.05 8.90 -4.62
C ALA A 72 -10.24 10.26 -3.94
N THR A 73 -10.43 10.26 -2.61
CA THR A 73 -10.57 11.48 -1.82
C THR A 73 -9.28 12.30 -1.82
N VAL A 74 -8.11 11.68 -1.65
CA VAL A 74 -6.81 12.35 -1.71
C VAL A 74 -6.60 13.01 -3.07
N LEU A 75 -6.88 12.29 -4.17
CA LEU A 75 -6.77 12.84 -5.52
C LEU A 75 -7.74 14.00 -5.74
N PHE A 76 -8.99 13.85 -5.31
CA PHE A 76 -9.99 14.91 -5.41
C PHE A 76 -9.55 16.17 -4.67
N VAL A 77 -9.10 16.04 -3.43
CA VAL A 77 -8.63 17.18 -2.61
C VAL A 77 -7.39 17.81 -3.23
N ALA A 78 -6.44 17.02 -3.76
CA ALA A 78 -5.25 17.53 -4.42
C ALA A 78 -5.60 18.39 -5.65
N ILE A 79 -6.52 17.92 -6.49
CA ILE A 79 -6.99 18.67 -7.67
C ILE A 79 -7.75 19.93 -7.24
N ALA A 80 -8.66 19.81 -6.27
CA ALA A 80 -9.42 20.95 -5.76
C ALA A 80 -8.50 22.04 -5.17
N ALA A 81 -7.49 21.65 -4.40
CA ALA A 81 -6.49 22.56 -3.84
C ALA A 81 -5.68 23.25 -4.95
N ALA A 82 -5.19 22.50 -5.92
CA ALA A 82 -4.44 23.06 -7.06
C ALA A 82 -5.29 24.07 -7.85
N MET A 83 -6.55 23.75 -8.14
CA MET A 83 -7.48 24.66 -8.82
C MET A 83 -7.76 25.93 -8.00
N ALA A 84 -7.95 25.79 -6.69
CA ALA A 84 -8.16 26.93 -5.80
C ALA A 84 -6.95 27.87 -5.76
N THR A 85 -5.73 27.32 -5.72
CA THR A 85 -4.49 28.11 -5.78
C THR A 85 -4.34 28.82 -7.13
N LEU A 86 -4.60 28.13 -8.24
CA LEU A 86 -4.50 28.74 -9.58
C LEU A 86 -5.55 29.81 -9.85
N LYS A 87 -6.75 29.70 -9.26
CA LYS A 87 -7.80 30.73 -9.35
C LYS A 87 -7.51 31.97 -8.50
N GLY A 88 -6.67 31.84 -7.46
CA GLY A 88 -6.25 32.93 -6.58
C GLY A 88 -5.17 33.85 -7.17
N HIS A 89 -4.81 33.67 -8.44
CA HIS A 89 -3.92 34.53 -9.23
C HIS A 89 -4.68 35.19 -10.38
#